data_AF-A0A7S1V2G8-F1
#
_entry.id   AF-A0A7S1V2G8-F1
#
_cell.length_a   1.000
_cell.length_b   1.000
_cell.length_c   1.000
_cell.angle_alpha   90.00
_cell.angle_beta   90.00
_cell.angle_gamma   90.00
#
_symmetry.space_group_name_H-M   'P 1'
#
loop_
_entity.id
_entity.type
_entity.pdbx_description
1 polymer ?
#
loop_
_entity_poly.entity_id
_entity_poly.type
_entity_poly.pdbx_seq_one_letter_code
_entity_poly.pdbx_strand_id
1 'polypeptide(L)'
;YILDPTDARTEAAAHELWSDSAEFLKVHHLYMINSFYSGMAAMSLFRRYRKRKYKRKYNQCIKAIELWQKKGVPWVYHFLLILQAERCWVEGGTEGEVKTAFDAAIRTAARTGFTKDCALANERIALYFKEAGDEGWSKREIYQEWGATAKLDAFNRTHKMARSSLRDGSSRSPFPGGSSAVRGRERFLPRLGSSNNDSLTGEVRGLLLMSLQHLPVERDGEG
;
A
#
# COMPACT_ATOMS: atom_id res chain seq x y z
N TYR A 1 -9.54 -45.48 13.35
CA TYR A 1 -10.93 -45.04 13.58
C TYR A 1 -11.24 -43.96 12.56
N ILE A 2 -11.84 -44.36 11.44
CA ILE A 2 -12.37 -43.45 10.43
C ILE A 2 -13.76 -43.10 10.96
N LEU A 3 -13.95 -41.87 11.43
CA LEU A 3 -15.26 -41.39 11.90
C LEU A 3 -16.21 -41.33 10.70
N ASP A 4 -17.43 -41.83 10.88
CA ASP A 4 -18.48 -41.80 9.86
C ASP A 4 -18.89 -40.33 9.63
N PRO A 5 -18.67 -39.78 8.41
CA PRO A 5 -18.95 -38.36 8.13
C PRO A 5 -20.44 -38.02 8.10
N THR A 6 -21.34 -38.99 8.33
CA THR A 6 -22.81 -38.78 8.37
C THR A 6 -23.41 -38.65 9.77
N ASP A 7 -22.60 -38.76 10.83
CA ASP A 7 -23.10 -38.55 12.18
C ASP A 7 -23.29 -37.05 12.45
N ALA A 8 -24.54 -36.60 12.57
CA ALA A 8 -24.91 -35.20 12.83
C ALA A 8 -24.19 -34.58 14.05
N ARG A 9 -23.70 -35.41 15.00
CA ARG A 9 -22.89 -34.95 16.12
C ARG A 9 -21.48 -34.52 15.71
N THR A 10 -20.91 -35.16 14.69
CA THR A 10 -19.60 -34.80 14.14
C THR A 10 -19.67 -33.52 13.31
N GLU A 11 -20.76 -33.29 12.59
CA GLU A 11 -21.00 -32.03 11.86
C GLU A 11 -21.20 -30.84 12.82
N ALA A 12 -21.97 -31.02 13.90
CA ALA A 12 -22.18 -29.97 14.90
C ALA A 12 -20.87 -29.59 15.62
N ALA A 13 -20.07 -30.59 16.04
CA ALA A 13 -18.77 -30.36 16.68
C ALA A 13 -17.76 -29.71 15.71
N ALA A 14 -17.78 -30.09 14.43
CA ALA A 14 -16.99 -29.40 13.42
C ALA A 14 -17.43 -27.94 13.28
N HIS A 15 -18.73 -27.68 13.14
CA HIS A 15 -19.26 -26.31 12.99
C HIS A 15 -18.92 -25.41 14.18
N GLU A 16 -18.98 -25.91 15.41
CA GLU A 16 -18.57 -25.19 16.63
C GLU A 16 -17.07 -24.85 16.60
N LEU A 17 -16.21 -25.83 16.25
CA LEU A 17 -14.77 -25.64 16.09
C LEU A 17 -14.43 -24.62 14.98
N TRP A 18 -15.15 -24.67 13.85
CA TRP A 18 -14.98 -23.73 12.74
C TRP A 18 -15.48 -22.34 13.08
N SER A 19 -16.58 -22.21 13.85
CA SER A 19 -17.12 -20.92 14.31
C SER A 19 -16.14 -20.19 15.23
N ASP A 20 -15.59 -20.90 16.23
CA ASP A 20 -14.57 -20.35 17.13
C ASP A 20 -13.30 -19.95 16.37
N SER A 21 -12.90 -20.75 15.38
CA SER A 21 -11.78 -20.42 14.51
C SER A 21 -12.05 -19.16 13.66
N ALA A 22 -13.30 -18.93 13.22
CA ALA A 22 -13.67 -17.79 12.39
C ALA A 22 -13.66 -16.48 13.19
N GLU A 23 -14.15 -16.48 14.44
CA GLU A 23 -14.06 -15.31 15.31
C GLU A 23 -12.61 -14.99 15.68
N PHE A 24 -11.82 -16.01 16.01
CA PHE A 24 -10.39 -15.88 16.24
C PHE A 24 -9.68 -15.25 15.03
N LEU A 25 -9.95 -15.75 13.82
CA LEU A 25 -9.37 -15.22 12.58
C LEU A 25 -9.79 -13.77 12.32
N LYS A 26 -11.03 -13.37 12.61
CA LYS A 26 -11.49 -11.98 12.44
C LYS A 26 -10.74 -11.01 13.35
N VAL A 27 -10.61 -11.33 14.64
CA VAL A 27 -9.89 -10.48 15.61
C VAL A 27 -8.42 -10.36 15.20
N HIS A 28 -7.80 -11.47 14.80
CA HIS A 28 -6.41 -11.46 14.35
C HIS A 28 -6.20 -10.70 13.03
N HIS A 29 -7.11 -10.85 12.07
CA HIS A 29 -7.10 -10.10 10.81
C HIS A 29 -7.16 -8.58 11.06
N LEU A 30 -8.09 -8.14 11.91
CA LEU A 30 -8.19 -6.73 12.30
C LEU A 30 -6.92 -6.23 12.99
N TYR A 31 -6.33 -7.04 13.88
CA TYR A 31 -5.08 -6.69 14.55
C TYR A 31 -3.90 -6.53 13.57
N MET A 32 -3.79 -7.42 12.58
CA MET A 32 -2.74 -7.37 11.56
C MET A 32 -2.91 -6.16 10.64
N ILE A 33 -4.13 -5.90 10.18
CA ILE A 33 -4.46 -4.69 9.40
C ILE A 33 -4.15 -3.41 10.20
N ASN A 34 -4.58 -3.35 11.46
CA ASN A 34 -4.32 -2.19 12.31
C ASN A 34 -2.82 -1.98 12.54
N SER A 35 -2.06 -3.06 12.74
CA SER A 35 -0.61 -3.01 12.87
C SER A 35 0.07 -2.47 11.60
N PHE A 36 -0.38 -2.92 10.43
CA PHE A 36 0.11 -2.44 9.14
C PHE A 36 -0.14 -0.93 8.96
N TYR A 37 -1.40 -0.48 9.05
CA TYR A 37 -1.72 0.93 8.85
C TYR A 37 -1.14 1.84 9.94
N SER A 38 -1.08 1.37 11.19
CA SER A 38 -0.38 2.07 12.27
C SER A 38 1.12 2.25 11.97
N GLY A 39 1.75 1.24 11.37
CA GLY A 39 3.14 1.29 10.92
C GLY A 39 3.35 2.36 9.85
N MET A 40 2.50 2.34 8.81
CA MET A 40 2.53 3.32 7.72
C MET A 40 2.31 4.76 8.21
N ALA A 41 1.34 4.97 9.12
CA ALA A 41 1.09 6.26 9.73
C ALA A 41 2.28 6.74 10.57
N ALA A 42 2.85 5.85 11.39
CA ALA A 42 4.02 6.17 12.20
C ALA A 42 5.26 6.50 11.35
N MET A 43 5.48 5.81 10.22
CA MET A 43 6.55 6.13 9.28
C MET A 43 6.34 7.50 8.64
N SER A 44 5.11 7.83 8.23
CA SER A 44 4.78 9.14 7.67
C SER A 44 5.00 10.28 8.69
N LEU A 45 4.62 10.06 9.95
CA LEU A 45 4.90 11.00 11.05
C LEU A 45 6.39 11.10 11.36
N PHE A 46 7.13 9.98 11.32
CA PHE A 46 8.58 10.01 11.52
C PHE A 46 9.29 10.78 10.40
N ARG A 47 8.84 10.66 9.15
CA ARG A 47 9.40 11.45 8.04
C ARG A 47 9.26 12.95 8.26
N ARG A 48 8.09 13.39 8.74
CA ARG A 48 7.81 14.81 9.02
C ARG A 48 8.51 15.35 10.26
N TYR A 49 8.50 14.61 11.36
CA TYR A 49 8.93 15.12 12.67
C TYR A 49 10.26 14.56 13.18
N ARG A 50 10.74 13.44 12.62
CA ARG A 50 11.98 12.72 13.02
C ARG A 50 12.08 12.36 14.51
N LYS A 51 10.95 12.32 15.22
CA LYS A 51 10.89 12.00 16.66
C LYS A 51 11.05 10.49 16.93
N ARG A 52 11.88 10.13 17.91
CA ARG A 52 12.18 8.73 18.29
C ARG A 52 10.93 7.90 18.65
N LYS A 53 9.88 8.52 19.19
CA LYS A 53 8.62 7.82 19.52
C LYS A 53 7.97 7.17 18.30
N TYR A 54 7.98 7.85 17.15
CA TYR A 54 7.42 7.31 15.91
C TYR A 54 8.30 6.19 15.34
N LYS A 55 9.63 6.32 15.48
CA LYS A 55 10.57 5.24 15.15
C LYS A 55 10.34 3.98 15.97
N ARG A 56 10.14 4.12 17.28
CA ARG A 56 9.78 2.99 18.13
C ARG A 56 8.46 2.36 17.69
N LYS A 57 7.44 3.17 17.40
CA LYS A 57 6.11 2.69 17.01
C LYS A 57 6.12 1.88 15.71
N TYR A 58 6.72 2.39 14.63
CA TYR A 58 6.72 1.63 13.37
C TYR A 58 7.56 0.34 13.49
N ASN A 59 8.64 0.35 14.26
CA ASN A 59 9.44 -0.85 14.49
C ASN A 59 8.67 -1.92 15.29
N GLN A 60 7.81 -1.51 16.24
CA GLN A 60 6.90 -2.43 16.91
C GLN A 60 5.90 -3.03 15.91
N CYS A 61 5.34 -2.23 15.02
CA CYS A 61 4.42 -2.70 13.97
C CYS A 61 5.09 -3.71 13.03
N ILE A 62 6.32 -3.43 12.55
CA ILE A 62 7.09 -4.37 11.73
C ILE A 62 7.29 -5.70 12.47
N LYS A 63 7.78 -5.66 13.72
CA LYS A 63 8.00 -6.86 14.53
C LYS A 63 6.71 -7.66 14.76
N ALA A 64 5.58 -6.98 14.92
CA ALA A 64 4.29 -7.64 15.06
C ALA A 64 3.93 -8.42 13.79
N ILE A 65 4.04 -7.79 12.61
CA ILE A 65 3.78 -8.46 11.32
C ILE A 65 4.78 -9.59 11.06
N GLU A 66 6.07 -9.41 11.37
CA GLU A 66 7.10 -10.47 11.28
C GLU A 66 6.75 -11.67 12.16
N LEU A 67 6.26 -11.44 13.38
CA LEU A 67 5.83 -12.52 14.27
C LEU A 67 4.67 -13.31 13.66
N TRP A 68 3.70 -12.64 13.03
CA TRP A 68 2.59 -13.30 12.35
C TRP A 68 3.03 -14.10 11.13
N GLN A 69 3.97 -13.56 10.36
CA GLN A 69 4.57 -14.29 9.24
C GLN A 69 5.27 -15.57 9.73
N LYS A 70 6.04 -15.49 10.82
CA LYS A 70 6.72 -16.65 11.44
C LYS A 70 5.75 -17.69 12.00
N LYS A 71 4.58 -17.27 12.45
CA LYS A 71 3.49 -18.17 12.88
C LYS A 71 2.79 -18.88 11.71
N GLY A 72 3.27 -18.70 10.48
CA GLY A 72 2.74 -19.38 9.31
C GLY A 72 1.49 -18.72 8.75
N VAL A 73 1.31 -17.41 8.95
CA VAL A 73 0.24 -16.65 8.27
C VAL A 73 0.82 -16.07 6.96
N PRO A 74 0.72 -16.78 5.81
CA PRO A 74 1.42 -16.38 4.59
C PRO A 74 0.89 -15.08 4.01
N TRP A 75 -0.40 -14.79 4.19
CA TRP A 75 -1.03 -13.62 3.60
C TRP A 75 -0.49 -12.31 4.18
N VAL A 76 0.13 -12.27 5.37
CA VAL A 76 0.72 -11.00 5.87
C VAL A 76 2.06 -10.63 5.23
N TYR A 77 2.62 -11.51 4.40
CA TYR A 77 3.95 -11.30 3.84
C TYR A 77 4.04 -10.04 2.98
N HIS A 78 3.01 -9.70 2.21
CA HIS A 78 3.00 -8.48 1.41
C HIS A 78 2.97 -7.21 2.27
N PHE A 79 2.25 -7.20 3.41
CA PHE A 79 2.31 -6.09 4.37
C PHE A 79 3.72 -5.89 4.92
N LEU A 80 4.42 -6.98 5.24
CA LEU A 80 5.79 -6.91 5.72
C LEU A 80 6.71 -6.25 4.69
N LEU A 81 6.63 -6.67 3.43
CA LEU A 81 7.46 -6.11 2.36
C LEU A 81 7.19 -4.62 2.14
N ILE A 82 5.91 -4.20 2.17
CA ILE A 82 5.57 -2.76 2.05
C ILE A 82 6.17 -1.96 3.21
N LEU A 83 6.05 -2.45 4.45
CA LEU A 83 6.63 -1.77 5.61
C LEU A 83 8.17 -1.74 5.54
N GLN A 84 8.82 -2.80 5.06
CA GLN A 84 10.27 -2.83 4.90
C GLN A 84 10.74 -1.85 3.81
N ALA A 85 10.02 -1.75 2.69
CA ALA A 85 10.31 -0.78 1.65
C ALA A 85 10.15 0.66 2.14
N GLU A 86 9.06 0.95 2.86
CA GLU A 86 8.84 2.27 3.46
C GLU A 86 9.90 2.57 4.53
N ARG A 87 10.30 1.58 5.34
CA ARG A 87 11.41 1.74 6.29
C ARG A 87 12.72 2.11 5.57
N CYS A 88 13.05 1.43 4.47
CA CYS A 88 14.23 1.73 3.66
C CYS A 88 14.21 3.20 3.21
N TRP A 89 13.07 3.67 2.67
CA TRP A 89 12.90 5.08 2.32
C TRP A 89 13.12 6.01 3.53
N VAL A 90 12.41 5.74 4.64
CA VAL A 90 12.42 6.60 5.82
C VAL A 90 13.81 6.70 6.47
N GLU A 91 14.57 5.62 6.45
CA GLU A 91 15.93 5.53 7.00
C GLU A 91 17.00 6.10 6.07
N GLY A 92 16.63 6.57 4.87
CA GLY A 92 17.55 7.21 3.93
C GLY A 92 18.31 6.21 3.06
N GLY A 93 17.69 5.07 2.74
CA GLY A 93 18.22 4.13 1.76
C GLY A 93 18.40 4.77 0.39
N THR A 94 19.30 4.20 -0.39
CA THR A 94 19.59 4.65 -1.76
C THR A 94 18.39 4.41 -2.67
N GLU A 95 18.30 5.15 -3.78
CA GLU A 95 17.24 4.99 -4.77
C GLU A 95 17.07 3.54 -5.26
N GLY A 96 18.20 2.88 -5.54
CA GLY A 96 18.20 1.47 -5.96
C GLY A 96 17.65 0.53 -4.90
N GLU A 97 17.98 0.72 -3.63
CA GLU A 97 17.48 -0.09 -2.52
C GLU A 97 15.97 0.11 -2.31
N VAL A 98 15.53 1.38 -2.29
CA VAL A 98 14.11 1.73 -2.11
C VAL A 98 13.28 1.14 -3.25
N LYS A 99 13.73 1.32 -4.50
CA LYS A 99 13.07 0.78 -5.68
C LYS A 99 13.00 -0.75 -5.63
N THR A 100 14.11 -1.42 -5.34
CA THR A 100 14.15 -2.88 -5.27
C THR A 100 13.21 -3.43 -4.19
N ALA A 101 13.14 -2.76 -3.03
CA ALA A 101 12.25 -3.15 -1.95
C ALA A 101 10.77 -2.97 -2.32
N PHE A 102 10.40 -1.84 -2.94
CA PHE A 102 9.02 -1.62 -3.41
C PHE A 102 8.65 -2.57 -4.55
N ASP A 103 9.56 -2.85 -5.48
CA ASP A 103 9.35 -3.83 -6.55
C ASP A 103 9.04 -5.22 -5.98
N ALA A 104 9.76 -5.65 -4.94
CA ALA A 104 9.50 -6.92 -4.27
C ALA A 104 8.10 -6.94 -3.63
N ALA A 105 7.71 -5.84 -2.98
CA ALA A 105 6.37 -5.69 -2.40
C ALA A 105 5.27 -5.73 -3.46
N ILE A 106 5.42 -4.97 -4.55
CA ILE A 106 4.47 -4.89 -5.68
C ILE A 106 4.30 -6.25 -6.33
N ARG A 107 5.40 -6.93 -6.70
CA ARG A 107 5.35 -8.25 -7.33
C ARG A 107 4.68 -9.28 -6.43
N THR A 108 4.93 -9.23 -5.13
CA THR A 108 4.34 -10.17 -4.17
C THR A 108 2.84 -9.92 -4.00
N ALA A 109 2.42 -8.66 -3.81
CA ALA A 109 1.01 -8.30 -3.71
C ALA A 109 0.23 -8.61 -5.00
N ALA A 110 0.83 -8.36 -6.17
CA ALA A 110 0.23 -8.67 -7.47
C ALA A 110 0.03 -10.18 -7.67
N ARG A 111 1.05 -11.00 -7.38
CA ARG A 111 0.98 -12.47 -7.54
C ARG A 111 -0.05 -13.13 -6.62
N THR A 112 -0.32 -12.52 -5.47
CA THR A 112 -1.26 -13.04 -4.47
C THR A 112 -2.68 -12.48 -4.63
N GLY A 113 -2.89 -11.57 -5.59
CA GLY A 113 -4.21 -10.98 -5.86
C GLY A 113 -4.59 -9.82 -4.93
N PHE A 114 -3.67 -9.30 -4.11
CA PHE A 114 -3.90 -8.13 -3.26
C PHE A 114 -3.76 -6.82 -4.04
N THR A 115 -4.70 -6.60 -4.96
CA THR A 115 -4.68 -5.44 -5.88
C THR A 115 -4.66 -4.09 -5.15
N LYS A 116 -5.33 -3.99 -3.99
CA LYS A 116 -5.36 -2.77 -3.17
C LYS A 116 -3.98 -2.44 -2.58
N ASP A 117 -3.26 -3.45 -2.11
CA ASP A 117 -1.95 -3.26 -1.49
C ASP A 117 -0.85 -3.06 -2.54
N CYS A 118 -1.01 -3.70 -3.70
CA CYS A 118 -0.22 -3.39 -4.89
C CYS A 118 -0.39 -1.91 -5.31
N ALA A 119 -1.63 -1.42 -5.34
CA ALA A 119 -1.92 0.00 -5.60
C ALA A 119 -1.21 0.92 -4.60
N LEU A 120 -1.32 0.58 -3.32
CA LEU A 120 -0.74 1.35 -2.23
C LEU A 120 0.78 1.42 -2.39
N ALA A 121 1.46 0.29 -2.61
CA ALA A 121 2.92 0.25 -2.82
C ALA A 121 3.37 1.12 -4.01
N ASN A 122 2.62 1.07 -5.11
CA ASN A 122 2.85 1.92 -6.28
C ASN A 122 2.67 3.41 -5.97
N GLU A 123 1.66 3.79 -5.20
CA GLU A 123 1.48 5.18 -4.77
C GLU A 123 2.62 5.64 -3.86
N ARG A 124 3.13 4.77 -2.98
CA ARG A 124 4.25 5.08 -2.08
C ARG A 124 5.54 5.32 -2.86
N ILE A 125 5.92 4.43 -3.76
CA ILE A 125 7.15 4.61 -4.57
C ILE A 125 7.03 5.84 -5.48
N ALA A 126 5.84 6.16 -6.00
CA ALA A 126 5.62 7.40 -6.77
C ALA A 126 5.87 8.65 -5.92
N LEU A 127 5.45 8.63 -4.65
CA LEU A 127 5.70 9.73 -3.72
C LEU A 127 7.19 9.86 -3.39
N TYR A 128 7.91 8.74 -3.28
CA TYR A 128 9.37 8.74 -3.10
C TYR A 128 10.08 9.48 -4.23
N PHE A 129 9.86 9.09 -5.49
CA PHE A 129 10.51 9.72 -6.64
C PHE A 129 10.13 11.20 -6.78
N LYS A 130 8.87 11.55 -6.49
CA LYS A 130 8.43 12.94 -6.45
C LYS A 130 9.24 13.77 -5.44
N GLU A 131 9.54 13.22 -4.27
CA GLU A 131 10.35 13.90 -3.24
C GLU A 131 11.84 13.93 -3.56
N ALA A 132 12.34 12.92 -4.28
CA ALA A 132 13.73 12.87 -4.75
C ALA A 132 14.01 13.88 -5.89
N GLY A 133 12.98 14.52 -6.45
CA GLY A 133 13.12 15.45 -7.58
C GLY A 133 13.28 14.76 -8.93
N ASP A 134 13.16 13.43 -8.97
CA ASP A 134 13.13 12.67 -10.22
C ASP A 134 11.69 12.64 -10.77
N GLU A 135 11.35 13.66 -11.55
CA GLU A 135 10.09 13.70 -12.29
C GLU A 135 10.01 12.67 -13.43
N GLY A 136 11.12 11.97 -13.74
CA GLY A 136 11.20 10.94 -14.78
C GLY A 136 10.26 9.77 -14.51
N TRP A 137 9.99 9.48 -13.24
CA TRP A 137 8.98 8.51 -12.79
C TRP A 137 7.61 9.17 -12.68
N SER A 138 6.98 9.40 -13.82
CA SER A 138 5.64 9.97 -13.83
C SER A 138 4.63 8.95 -13.28
N LYS A 139 3.71 9.40 -12.40
CA LYS A 139 2.57 8.60 -11.89
C LYS A 139 1.80 7.88 -13.01
N ARG A 140 1.84 8.46 -14.22
CA ARG A 140 1.25 7.93 -15.44
C ARG A 140 1.82 6.56 -15.80
N GLU A 141 3.15 6.41 -15.79
CA GLU A 141 3.81 5.16 -16.18
C GLU A 141 3.49 4.06 -15.18
N ILE A 142 3.48 4.39 -13.89
CA ILE A 142 3.11 3.47 -12.83
C ILE A 142 1.64 3.02 -12.96
N TYR A 143 0.70 3.95 -13.20
CA TYR A 143 -0.71 3.57 -13.40
C TYR A 143 -0.94 2.79 -14.70
N GLN A 144 -0.16 3.11 -15.74
CA GLN A 144 -0.21 2.40 -17.01
C GLN A 144 0.34 0.97 -16.87
N GLU A 145 1.47 0.80 -16.20
CA GLU A 145 2.08 -0.52 -15.92
C GLU A 145 1.20 -1.37 -15.00
N TRP A 146 0.51 -0.75 -14.04
CA TRP A 146 -0.44 -1.44 -13.18
C TRP A 146 -1.78 -1.79 -13.89
N GLY A 147 -2.05 -1.22 -15.07
CA GLY A 147 -3.34 -1.41 -15.74
C GLY A 147 -4.50 -0.68 -15.04
N ALA A 148 -4.21 0.29 -14.16
CA ALA A 148 -5.20 1.12 -13.49
C ALA A 148 -5.73 2.21 -14.44
N THR A 149 -6.36 1.79 -15.53
CA THR A 149 -6.85 2.65 -16.62
C THR A 149 -7.76 3.77 -16.12
N ALA A 150 -8.63 3.50 -15.15
CA ALA A 150 -9.49 4.53 -14.56
C ALA A 150 -8.70 5.65 -13.84
N LYS A 151 -7.64 5.29 -13.08
CA LYS A 151 -6.76 6.29 -12.43
C LYS A 151 -5.87 6.98 -13.43
N LEU A 152 -5.39 6.26 -14.45
CA LEU A 152 -4.64 6.81 -15.56
C LEU A 152 -5.48 7.85 -16.33
N ASP A 153 -6.74 7.55 -16.59
CA ASP A 153 -7.68 8.43 -17.28
C ASP A 153 -8.04 9.64 -16.42
N ALA A 154 -8.30 9.44 -15.13
CA ALA A 154 -8.50 10.54 -14.20
C ALA A 154 -7.27 11.47 -14.17
N PHE A 155 -6.06 10.90 -14.07
CA PHE A 155 -4.80 11.62 -14.11
C PHE A 155 -4.61 12.39 -15.42
N ASN A 156 -4.89 11.74 -16.56
CA ASN A 156 -4.82 12.34 -17.88
C ASN A 156 -5.83 13.50 -18.05
N ARG A 157 -7.05 13.37 -17.52
CA ARG A 157 -8.06 14.45 -17.55
C ARG A 157 -7.59 15.66 -16.76
N THR A 158 -7.10 15.48 -15.54
CA THR A 158 -6.59 16.58 -14.70
C THR A 158 -5.39 17.26 -15.35
N HIS A 159 -4.44 16.49 -15.91
CA HIS A 159 -3.28 17.06 -16.60
C HIS A 159 -3.63 17.71 -17.95
N LYS A 160 -4.63 17.20 -18.68
CA LYS A 160 -5.12 17.80 -19.93
C LYS A 160 -5.79 19.14 -19.65
N MET A 161 -6.59 19.24 -18.59
CA MET A 161 -7.21 20.50 -18.14
C MET A 161 -6.15 21.52 -17.69
N ALA A 162 -5.14 21.09 -16.94
CA ALA A 162 -4.03 21.95 -16.54
C ALA A 162 -3.20 22.44 -17.74
N ARG A 163 -3.02 21.62 -18.78
CA ARG A 163 -2.35 22.01 -20.03
C ARG A 163 -3.19 22.95 -20.90
N SER A 164 -4.51 22.79 -20.94
CA SER A 164 -5.38 23.69 -21.68
C SER A 164 -5.50 25.06 -21.00
N SER A 165 -5.55 25.12 -19.66
CA SER A 165 -5.60 26.40 -18.95
C SER A 165 -4.29 27.20 -19.05
N LEU A 166 -3.15 26.52 -19.20
CA LEU A 166 -1.86 27.16 -19.46
C LEU A 166 -1.74 27.69 -20.91
N ARG A 167 -2.55 27.19 -21.84
CA ARG A 167 -2.49 27.59 -23.26
C ARG A 167 -3.34 28.83 -23.58
N ASP A 168 -4.30 29.17 -22.73
CA ASP A 168 -5.16 30.37 -22.89
C ASP A 168 -4.56 31.65 -22.28
N GLY A 169 -3.39 31.55 -21.63
CA GLY A 169 -2.71 32.69 -20.99
C GLY A 169 -1.38 33.11 -21.64
N SER A 170 -0.97 32.52 -22.76
CA SER A 170 0.34 32.82 -23.36
C SER A 170 0.20 33.44 -24.75
N SER A 171 0.17 34.77 -24.74
CA SER A 171 0.77 35.59 -25.78
C SER A 171 2.20 35.10 -26.05
N ARG A 172 2.44 34.79 -27.32
CA ARG A 172 3.69 34.38 -27.98
C ARG A 172 4.97 34.83 -27.27
N SER A 173 5.82 33.86 -26.94
CA SER A 173 7.28 34.03 -26.82
C SER A 173 7.96 32.95 -27.67
N PRO A 174 8.78 33.31 -28.67
CA PRO A 174 9.47 32.37 -29.54
C PRO A 174 10.92 32.16 -29.08
N PHE A 175 11.22 31.01 -28.48
CA PHE A 175 12.60 30.54 -28.38
C PHE A 175 12.70 29.08 -28.82
N PRO A 176 13.58 28.76 -29.78
CA PRO A 176 13.88 27.40 -30.20
C PRO A 176 15.14 26.87 -29.49
N GLY A 177 15.14 25.57 -29.19
CA GLY A 177 16.37 24.79 -29.00
C GLY A 177 16.55 24.21 -27.62
N GLY A 178 16.55 22.87 -27.54
CA GLY A 178 16.94 22.16 -26.32
C GLY A 178 16.53 20.69 -26.32
N SER A 179 17.10 19.90 -27.23
CA SER A 179 17.08 18.43 -27.15
C SER A 179 17.66 17.99 -25.81
N SER A 180 16.87 17.31 -24.98
CA SER A 180 17.38 16.52 -23.87
C SER A 180 17.16 15.04 -24.15
N ALA A 181 18.27 14.31 -24.06
CA ALA A 181 18.44 12.94 -24.45
C ALA A 181 17.58 11.99 -23.60
N VAL A 182 16.80 11.16 -24.27
CA VAL A 182 16.11 10.00 -23.70
C VAL A 182 17.17 8.94 -23.39
N ARG A 183 17.61 8.89 -22.13
CA ARG A 183 18.48 7.81 -21.63
C ARG A 183 17.63 6.57 -21.30
N GLY A 184 17.95 5.49 -22.01
CA GLY A 184 17.76 4.07 -21.68
C GLY A 184 16.69 3.69 -20.66
N ARG A 185 15.48 3.39 -21.14
CA ARG A 185 14.49 2.59 -20.41
C ARG A 185 14.57 1.14 -20.84
N GLU A 186 15.32 0.33 -20.11
CA GLU A 186 15.20 -1.13 -20.24
C GLU A 186 13.90 -1.58 -19.58
N ARG A 187 12.92 -1.87 -20.44
CA ARG A 187 11.59 -2.40 -20.12
C ARG A 187 11.69 -3.90 -19.86
N PHE A 188 11.46 -4.33 -18.63
CA PHE A 188 11.25 -5.74 -18.33
C PHE A 188 10.20 -5.94 -17.25
N LEU A 189 8.96 -6.19 -17.68
CA LEU A 189 8.03 -7.06 -16.96
C LEU A 189 7.30 -7.97 -17.98
N PRO A 190 7.01 -9.23 -17.60
CA PRO A 190 6.31 -10.19 -18.45
C PRO A 190 4.85 -9.75 -18.66
N ARG A 191 4.35 -9.94 -19.90
CA ARG A 191 2.95 -9.71 -20.27
C ARG A 191 2.02 -10.50 -19.34
N LEU A 192 1.35 -9.82 -18.43
CA LEU A 192 0.23 -10.39 -17.68
C LEU A 192 -1.02 -10.32 -18.56
N GLY A 193 -1.57 -11.49 -18.86
CA GLY A 193 -2.82 -11.64 -19.61
C GLY A 193 -3.98 -10.97 -18.89
N SER A 194 -4.68 -10.12 -19.63
CA SER A 194 -5.92 -9.49 -19.22
C SER A 194 -7.01 -10.56 -19.10
N SER A 195 -7.44 -10.84 -17.87
CA SER A 195 -8.72 -11.55 -17.63
C SER A 195 -9.66 -10.59 -16.93
N ASN A 196 -10.74 -10.28 -17.64
CA ASN A 196 -11.90 -9.59 -17.11
C ASN A 196 -12.45 -10.33 -15.88
N ASN A 197 -12.87 -9.60 -14.86
CA ASN A 197 -14.16 -9.85 -14.22
C ASN A 197 -14.58 -8.70 -13.31
N ASP A 198 -15.83 -8.30 -13.53
CA ASP A 198 -16.59 -7.25 -12.88
C ASP A 198 -17.08 -7.62 -11.48
N SER A 199 -17.52 -6.56 -10.79
CA SER A 199 -18.44 -6.51 -9.66
C SER A 199 -17.90 -6.89 -8.27
N LEU A 200 -17.86 -5.89 -7.38
CA LEU A 200 -18.65 -5.88 -6.14
C LEU A 200 -18.45 -4.52 -5.46
N THR A 201 -19.38 -3.63 -5.79
CA THR A 201 -19.64 -2.36 -5.13
C THR A 201 -20.46 -2.58 -3.86
N GLY A 202 -20.11 -1.83 -2.81
CA GLY A 202 -21.00 -1.51 -1.70
C GLY A 202 -20.88 -2.43 -0.50
N GLU A 203 -20.07 -2.04 0.49
CA GLU A 203 -20.31 -2.27 1.95
C GLU A 203 -19.11 -1.96 2.88
N VAL A 204 -18.15 -1.10 2.50
CA VAL A 204 -17.00 -0.79 3.40
C VAL A 204 -16.90 0.69 3.79
N ARG A 205 -17.94 1.49 3.51
CA ARG A 205 -17.96 2.92 3.90
C ARG A 205 -18.43 3.18 5.33
N GLY A 206 -19.00 2.20 6.04
CA GLY A 206 -19.53 2.40 7.40
C GLY A 206 -18.51 2.30 8.54
N LEU A 207 -17.41 1.57 8.36
CA LEU A 207 -16.53 1.18 9.49
C LEU A 207 -15.34 2.12 9.76
N LEU A 208 -15.14 3.17 8.96
CA LEU A 208 -14.01 4.10 9.15
C LEU A 208 -14.35 5.34 10.01
N LEU A 209 -15.61 5.53 10.41
CA LEU A 209 -16.05 6.74 11.13
C LEU A 209 -16.20 6.58 12.65
N MET A 210 -16.00 5.37 13.22
CA MET A 210 -16.21 5.15 14.67
C MET A 210 -14.93 5.01 15.51
N SER A 211 -13.74 5.11 14.91
CA SER A 211 -12.48 4.91 15.66
C SER A 211 -11.78 6.20 16.12
N LEU A 212 -12.48 7.35 16.15
CA LEU A 212 -11.90 8.66 16.53
C LEU A 212 -12.42 9.27 17.85
N GLN A 213 -13.13 8.52 18.71
CA GLN A 213 -13.66 9.08 19.96
C GLN A 213 -12.90 8.71 21.25
N HIS A 214 -11.79 7.97 21.21
CA HIS A 214 -11.04 7.60 22.42
C HIS A 214 -9.54 7.86 22.32
N LEU A 215 -9.16 9.13 22.23
CA LEU A 215 -7.83 9.57 22.65
C LEU A 215 -7.95 10.36 23.97
N PRO A 216 -7.34 9.90 25.08
CA PRO A 216 -7.29 10.69 26.30
C PRO A 216 -6.40 11.92 26.09
N VAL A 217 -6.95 13.08 26.43
CA VAL A 217 -6.21 14.35 26.57
C VAL A 217 -5.50 14.29 27.91
N GLU A 218 -4.20 13.99 27.92
CA GLU A 218 -3.38 14.21 29.11
C GLU A 218 -3.16 15.72 29.27
N ARG A 219 -3.62 16.24 30.42
CA ARG A 219 -3.34 17.61 30.87
C ARG A 219 -1.91 17.62 31.42
N ASP A 220 -1.08 18.49 30.86
CA ASP A 220 0.18 18.87 31.48
C ASP A 220 -0.14 19.58 32.81
N GLY A 221 0.27 18.97 33.92
CA GLY A 221 0.19 19.53 35.26
C GLY A 221 1.53 20.17 35.62
N GLU A 222 1.48 21.48 35.86
CA GLU A 222 2.50 22.31 36.49
C GLU A 222 2.75 21.86 37.94
N GLY A 223 4.00 21.96 38.39
CA GLY A 223 4.46 21.67 39.75
C GLY A 223 5.97 21.48 39.81
#